data_AF-A0A822DNV8-F1
#
_entry.id   AF-A0A822DNV8-F1
#
_cell.length_a   1.000
_cell.length_b   1.000
_cell.length_c   1.000
_cell.angle_alpha   90.00
_cell.angle_beta   90.00
_cell.angle_gamma   90.00
#
_symmetry.space_group_name_H-M   'P 1'
#
loop_
_entity.id
_entity.type
_entity.pdbx_description
1 polymer ?
#
loop_
_entity_poly.entity_id
_entity_poly.type
_entity_poly.pdbx_seq_one_letter_code
_entity_poly.pdbx_strand_id
1 'polypeptide(L)'
;MTITGFLPPFLMTIFGIMTMRNFRRSRVQPITNENKIIALSSKDRQLAIMLLFEIIISVVLSSFGSILFVYTQRIPNERKTMEQQALDYFLLDFGLNLVFVQASLTCYSNFIVSKRFRKNIRKLIWKLMPRVCRRQLMNHWSNIASNDINMTATALTVRPHAVTIH
;
A
#
# COMPACT_ATOMS: atom_id res chain seq x y z
N MET A 1 14.59 -5.05 -28.01
CA MET A 1 13.72 -4.52 -26.93
C MET A 1 13.70 -5.38 -25.66
N THR A 2 14.45 -6.48 -25.56
CA THR A 2 14.39 -7.41 -24.42
C THR A 2 15.34 -7.05 -23.27
N ILE A 3 16.54 -6.51 -23.57
CA ILE A 3 17.55 -6.19 -22.55
C ILE A 3 17.13 -4.98 -21.71
N THR A 4 16.49 -3.97 -22.31
CA THR A 4 16.08 -2.75 -21.63
C THR A 4 14.89 -2.95 -20.67
N GLY A 5 14.08 -4.00 -20.86
CA GLY A 5 12.95 -4.33 -19.98
C GLY A 5 13.36 -5.10 -18.72
N PHE A 6 14.40 -5.94 -18.81
CA PHE A 6 14.86 -6.78 -17.69
C PHE A 6 15.87 -6.10 -16.78
N LEU A 7 16.66 -5.16 -17.31
CA LEU A 7 17.72 -4.49 -16.55
C LEU A 7 17.19 -3.70 -15.34
N PRO A 8 16.11 -2.90 -15.43
CA PRO A 8 15.64 -2.11 -14.28
C PRO A 8 15.14 -2.96 -13.10
N PRO A 9 14.27 -3.99 -13.28
CA PRO A 9 13.86 -4.87 -12.18
C PRO A 9 15.03 -5.63 -11.57
N PHE A 10 16.00 -6.05 -12.39
CA PHE A 10 17.18 -6.75 -11.94
C PHE A 10 18.07 -5.85 -11.05
N LEU A 11 18.35 -4.63 -11.50
CA LEU A 11 19.10 -3.64 -10.71
C LEU A 11 18.36 -3.28 -9.42
N MET A 12 17.03 -3.07 -9.48
CA MET A 12 16.23 -2.80 -8.27
C MET A 12 16.31 -3.96 -7.28
N THR A 13 16.31 -5.20 -7.75
CA THR A 13 16.45 -6.40 -6.89
C THR A 13 17.82 -6.44 -6.22
N ILE A 14 18.90 -6.19 -6.97
CA ILE A 14 20.27 -6.15 -6.43
C ILE A 14 20.39 -5.04 -5.38
N PHE A 15 19.95 -3.83 -5.70
CA PHE A 15 20.00 -2.71 -4.76
C PHE A 15 19.12 -2.95 -3.53
N GLY A 16 17.95 -3.58 -3.68
CA GLY A 16 17.10 -3.99 -2.57
C GLY A 16 17.79 -4.97 -1.62
N ILE A 17 18.44 -6.01 -2.15
CA ILE A 17 19.18 -7.00 -1.37
C ILE A 17 20.40 -6.37 -0.69
N MET A 18 21.18 -5.54 -1.40
CA MET A 18 22.34 -4.83 -0.83
C MET A 18 21.90 -3.90 0.30
N THR A 19 20.80 -3.16 0.11
CA THR A 19 20.22 -2.29 1.12
C THR A 19 19.80 -3.07 2.36
N MET A 20 19.15 -4.23 2.21
CA MET A 20 18.80 -5.10 3.34
C MET A 20 20.02 -5.67 4.07
N ARG A 21 21.06 -6.08 3.33
CA ARG A 21 22.31 -6.56 3.93
C ARG A 21 23.02 -5.46 4.71
N ASN A 22 23.06 -4.24 4.17
CA ASN A 22 23.65 -3.08 4.83
C ASN A 22 22.91 -2.76 6.15
N PHE A 23 21.57 -2.75 6.13
CA PHE A 23 20.78 -2.53 7.34
C PHE A 23 20.95 -3.61 8.41
N ARG A 24 21.12 -4.89 8.01
CA ARG A 24 21.43 -5.96 8.96
C ARG A 24 22.80 -5.77 9.60
N ARG A 25 23.79 -5.26 8.85
CA ARG A 25 25.16 -5.04 9.33
C ARG A 25 25.27 -3.81 10.26
N SER A 26 24.53 -2.74 9.98
CA SER A 26 24.46 -1.55 10.85
C SER A 26 23.80 -1.80 12.21
N ARG A 27 23.16 -2.96 12.42
CA ARG A 27 22.53 -3.33 13.70
C ARG A 27 23.54 -3.71 14.79
N VAL A 28 24.82 -3.83 14.45
CA VAL A 28 25.88 -4.36 15.35
C VAL A 28 26.79 -3.26 15.91
N GLN A 29 26.51 -1.97 15.68
CA GLN A 29 27.28 -0.90 16.35
C GLN A 29 26.72 -0.65 17.77
N PRO A 30 27.56 -0.77 18.82
CA PRO A 30 27.13 -0.53 20.18
C PRO A 30 26.76 0.94 20.38
N ILE A 31 25.61 1.11 20.99
CA ILE A 31 24.88 2.36 21.14
C ILE A 31 25.67 3.30 22.06
N THR A 32 26.12 4.43 21.53
CA THR A 32 26.51 5.61 22.31
C THR A 32 25.67 6.77 21.79
N ASN A 33 24.82 7.34 22.65
CA ASN A 33 23.74 8.33 22.42
C ASN A 33 22.36 7.74 21.99
N GLU A 34 21.60 7.34 23.00
CA GLU A 34 20.56 6.29 22.99
C GLU A 34 19.20 6.61 22.34
N ASN A 35 18.77 7.86 22.11
CA ASN A 35 17.37 8.10 21.74
C ASN A 35 17.10 8.55 20.28
N LYS A 36 18.12 8.96 19.51
CA LYS A 36 17.92 9.43 18.11
C LYS A 36 18.16 8.36 17.04
N ILE A 37 19.04 7.40 17.29
CA ILE A 37 19.48 6.43 16.27
C ILE A 37 18.42 5.31 16.06
N ILE A 38 17.74 4.89 17.14
CA ILE A 38 16.74 3.80 17.11
C ILE A 38 15.50 4.20 16.28
N ALA A 39 15.11 5.47 16.31
CA ALA A 39 13.97 5.99 15.55
C ALA A 39 14.24 6.19 14.05
N LEU A 40 15.51 6.23 13.62
CA LEU A 40 15.89 6.25 12.21
C LEU A 40 15.77 4.84 11.60
N SER A 41 16.31 3.83 12.29
CA SER A 41 16.33 2.43 11.83
C SER A 41 14.93 1.84 11.56
N SER A 42 13.93 2.18 12.38
CA SER A 42 12.55 1.68 12.17
C SER A 42 11.87 2.30 10.93
N LYS A 43 12.17 3.57 10.62
CA LYS A 43 11.65 4.26 9.43
C LYS A 43 12.27 3.69 8.16
N ASP A 44 13.58 3.50 8.17
CA ASP A 44 14.32 2.97 7.04
C ASP A 44 13.95 1.52 6.75
N ARG A 45 13.72 0.73 7.80
CA ARG A 45 13.19 -0.64 7.69
C ARG A 45 11.80 -0.67 7.05
N GLN A 46 10.90 0.25 7.43
CA GLN A 46 9.56 0.30 6.84
C GLN A 46 9.60 0.70 5.36
N LEU A 47 10.48 1.65 5.00
CA LEU A 47 10.72 2.03 3.61
C LEU A 47 11.30 0.85 2.80
N ALA A 48 12.27 0.13 3.37
CA ALA A 48 12.88 -1.03 2.71
C ALA A 48 11.89 -2.18 2.50
N ILE A 49 11.00 -2.46 3.48
CA ILE A 49 9.95 -3.48 3.33
C ILE A 49 8.95 -3.07 2.24
N MET A 50 8.55 -1.80 2.19
CA MET A 50 7.68 -1.28 1.13
C MET A 50 8.30 -1.46 -0.25
N LEU A 51 9.55 -1.03 -0.42
CA LEU A 51 10.27 -1.16 -1.69
C LEU A 51 10.39 -2.62 -2.11
N LEU A 52 10.63 -3.54 -1.17
CA LEU A 52 10.72 -4.96 -1.51
C LEU A 52 9.36 -5.51 -1.99
N PHE A 53 8.26 -5.14 -1.35
CA PHE A 53 6.92 -5.48 -1.84
C PHE A 53 6.66 -4.94 -3.24
N GLU A 54 7.04 -3.69 -3.48
CA GLU A 54 6.89 -3.05 -4.79
C GLU A 54 7.72 -3.75 -5.87
N ILE A 55 8.95 -4.16 -5.55
CA ILE A 55 9.81 -4.94 -6.45
C ILE A 55 9.16 -6.29 -6.76
N ILE A 56 8.66 -7.03 -5.77
CA ILE A 56 7.99 -8.32 -6.00
C ILE A 56 6.80 -8.15 -6.93
N ILE A 57 5.93 -7.20 -6.62
CA ILE A 57 4.72 -6.91 -7.40
C ILE A 57 5.10 -6.52 -8.83
N SER A 58 6.11 -5.65 -8.98
CA SER A 58 6.62 -5.21 -10.28
C SER A 58 7.17 -6.38 -11.11
N VAL A 59 7.95 -7.27 -10.51
CA VAL A 59 8.50 -8.45 -11.19
C VAL A 59 7.39 -9.40 -11.63
N VAL A 60 6.40 -9.67 -10.79
CA VAL A 60 5.28 -10.56 -11.14
C VAL A 60 4.45 -9.97 -12.29
N LEU A 61 4.09 -8.69 -12.22
CA LEU A 61 3.29 -8.03 -13.25
C LEU A 61 4.07 -7.87 -14.57
N SER A 62 5.35 -7.48 -14.50
CA SER A 62 6.20 -7.32 -15.69
C SER A 62 6.57 -8.64 -16.36
N SER A 63 6.74 -9.72 -15.58
CA SER A 63 6.98 -11.05 -16.14
C SER A 63 5.77 -11.55 -16.92
N PHE A 64 4.54 -11.33 -16.41
CA PHE A 64 3.32 -11.67 -17.11
C PHE A 64 3.19 -10.93 -18.46
N GLY A 65 3.43 -9.61 -18.47
CA GLY A 65 3.44 -8.84 -19.72
C GLY A 65 4.50 -9.31 -20.72
N SER A 66 5.69 -9.69 -20.24
CA SER A 66 6.76 -10.21 -21.10
C SER A 66 6.39 -11.56 -21.74
N ILE A 67 5.72 -12.45 -20.99
CA ILE A 67 5.24 -13.74 -21.50
C ILE A 67 4.21 -13.54 -22.61
N LEU A 68 3.24 -12.64 -22.40
CA LEU A 68 2.24 -12.31 -23.41
C LEU A 68 2.86 -11.71 -24.68
N PHE A 69 3.84 -10.83 -24.52
CA PHE A 69 4.53 -10.23 -25.66
C PHE A 69 5.29 -11.29 -26.48
N VAL A 70 6.02 -12.19 -25.82
CA VAL A 70 6.72 -13.29 -26.52
C VAL A 70 5.73 -14.22 -27.22
N TYR A 71 4.59 -14.51 -26.59
CA TYR A 71 3.54 -15.35 -27.19
C TYR A 71 2.99 -14.72 -28.48
N THR A 72 2.60 -13.44 -28.42
CA THR A 72 2.01 -12.72 -29.57
C THR A 72 2.99 -12.57 -30.73
N GLN A 73 4.30 -12.40 -30.46
CA GLN A 73 5.31 -12.27 -31.52
C GLN A 73 5.72 -13.58 -32.19
N ARG A 74 5.54 -14.74 -31.53
CA ARG A 74 6.04 -16.02 -32.04
C ARG A 74 5.15 -16.61 -33.15
N ILE A 75 3.86 -16.26 -33.18
CA ILE A 75 2.90 -16.83 -34.13
C ILE A 75 2.61 -15.78 -35.22
N PRO A 76 3.05 -15.98 -36.48
CA PRO A 76 2.76 -15.05 -37.56
C PRO A 76 1.25 -14.97 -37.82
N ASN A 77 0.74 -13.75 -38.05
CA ASN A 77 -0.69 -13.46 -38.16
C ASN A 77 -1.38 -14.20 -39.31
N GLU A 78 -0.64 -14.61 -40.33
CA GLU A 78 -1.17 -15.32 -41.51
C GLU A 78 -1.64 -16.75 -41.23
N ARG A 79 -1.28 -17.33 -40.07
CA ARG A 79 -1.67 -18.71 -39.70
C ARG A 79 -2.74 -18.78 -38.61
N LYS A 80 -3.28 -17.64 -38.16
CA LYS A 80 -4.23 -17.59 -37.04
C LYS A 80 -5.66 -17.65 -37.52
N THR A 81 -6.50 -18.42 -36.83
CA THR A 81 -7.96 -18.35 -37.02
C THR A 81 -8.49 -17.02 -36.48
N MET A 82 -9.69 -16.60 -36.91
CA MET A 82 -10.32 -15.38 -36.37
C MET A 82 -10.49 -15.44 -34.85
N GLU A 83 -10.81 -16.61 -34.30
CA GLU A 83 -10.91 -16.82 -32.85
C GLU A 83 -9.57 -16.60 -32.13
N GLN A 84 -8.47 -17.10 -32.70
CA GLN A 84 -7.13 -16.90 -32.15
C GLN A 84 -6.70 -15.44 -32.21
N GLN A 85 -7.04 -14.72 -33.28
CA GLN A 85 -6.79 -13.27 -33.34
C GLN A 85 -7.57 -12.50 -32.27
N ALA A 86 -8.85 -12.83 -32.06
CA ALA A 86 -9.66 -12.20 -31.01
C ALA A 86 -9.06 -12.44 -29.62
N LEU A 87 -8.58 -13.66 -29.35
CA LEU A 87 -7.92 -14.00 -28.10
C LEU A 87 -6.61 -13.23 -27.91
N ASP A 88 -5.80 -13.08 -28.97
CA ASP A 88 -4.58 -12.28 -28.92
C ASP A 88 -4.87 -10.80 -28.62
N TYR A 89 -5.89 -10.21 -29.25
CA TYR A 89 -6.29 -8.84 -28.94
C TYR A 89 -6.76 -8.68 -27.50
N PHE A 90 -7.55 -9.62 -26.99
CA PHE A 90 -7.96 -9.65 -25.59
C PHE A 90 -6.76 -9.74 -24.64
N LEU A 91 -5.81 -10.63 -24.93
CA LEU A 91 -4.58 -10.77 -24.13
C LEU A 91 -3.73 -9.50 -24.15
N LEU A 92 -3.64 -8.83 -25.30
CA LEU A 92 -2.89 -7.59 -25.45
C LEU A 92 -3.55 -6.45 -24.65
N ASP A 93 -4.87 -6.31 -24.74
CA ASP A 93 -5.63 -5.33 -23.96
C ASP A 93 -5.54 -5.62 -22.45
N PHE A 94 -5.64 -6.89 -22.06
CA PHE A 94 -5.44 -7.31 -20.67
C PHE A 94 -4.01 -7.00 -20.17
N GLY A 95 -3.00 -7.24 -21.01
CA GLY A 95 -1.61 -6.89 -20.74
C GLY A 95 -1.39 -5.39 -20.55
N LEU A 96 -2.01 -4.55 -21.38
CA LEU A 96 -1.97 -3.09 -21.24
C LEU A 96 -2.66 -2.63 -19.95
N ASN A 97 -3.82 -3.20 -19.63
CA ASN A 97 -4.52 -2.91 -18.37
C ASN A 97 -3.68 -3.26 -17.13
N LEU A 98 -2.94 -4.38 -17.17
CA LEU A 98 -2.02 -4.76 -16.09
C LEU A 98 -0.93 -3.73 -15.83
N VAL A 99 -0.44 -3.02 -16.85
CA VAL A 99 0.54 -1.93 -16.69
C VAL A 99 -0.07 -0.75 -15.93
N PHE A 100 -1.31 -0.37 -16.26
CA PHE A 100 -2.02 0.67 -15.52
C PHE A 100 -2.31 0.26 -14.07
N VAL A 101 -2.69 -1.01 -13.87
CA VAL A 101 -2.88 -1.58 -12.53
C VAL A 101 -1.59 -1.50 -11.74
N GLN A 102 -0.44 -1.86 -12.33
CA GLN A 102 0.87 -1.76 -11.68
C GLN A 102 1.18 -0.34 -11.20
N ALA A 103 0.97 0.67 -12.06
CA ALA A 103 1.18 2.07 -11.71
C ALA A 103 0.27 2.52 -10.56
N SER A 104 -0.99 2.08 -10.55
CA SER A 104 -1.91 2.36 -9.45
C SER A 104 -1.55 1.62 -8.16
N LEU A 105 -1.00 0.39 -8.27
CA LEU A 105 -0.64 -0.44 -7.13
C LEU A 105 0.50 0.16 -6.32
N THR A 106 1.43 0.88 -6.94
CA THR A 106 2.44 1.67 -6.22
C THR A 106 1.78 2.64 -5.26
N CYS A 107 0.70 3.32 -5.65
CA CYS A 107 -0.05 4.22 -4.78
C CYS A 107 -0.72 3.46 -3.61
N TYR A 108 -1.34 2.32 -3.89
CA TYR A 108 -1.99 1.50 -2.87
C TYR A 108 -1.01 0.84 -1.91
N SER A 109 0.12 0.32 -2.40
CA SER A 109 1.22 -0.20 -1.58
C SER A 109 1.74 0.90 -0.64
N ASN A 110 1.93 2.11 -1.18
CA ASN A 110 2.27 3.29 -0.40
C ASN A 110 1.26 3.59 0.72
N PHE A 111 -0.03 3.48 0.41
CA PHE A 111 -1.12 3.71 1.34
C PHE A 111 -1.25 2.64 2.44
N ILE A 112 -1.14 1.37 2.08
CA ILE A 112 -1.34 0.24 2.99
C ILE A 112 -0.15 0.12 3.97
N VAL A 113 1.08 0.11 3.44
CA VAL A 113 2.28 -0.21 4.21
C VAL A 113 2.72 0.93 5.11
N SER A 114 2.56 2.20 4.69
CA SER A 114 3.05 3.35 5.44
C SER A 114 1.96 4.02 6.28
N LYS A 115 1.96 3.73 7.60
CA LYS A 115 1.16 4.49 8.60
C LYS A 115 1.43 5.99 8.52
N ARG A 116 2.65 6.38 8.17
CA ARG A 116 3.08 7.78 8.06
C ARG A 116 2.51 8.45 6.81
N PHE A 117 2.49 7.75 5.69
CA PHE A 117 1.85 8.23 4.46
C PHE A 117 0.35 8.48 4.69
N ARG A 118 -0.35 7.55 5.35
CA ARG A 118 -1.75 7.75 5.78
C ARG A 118 -1.93 8.97 6.68
N LYS A 119 -1.01 9.19 7.64
CA LYS A 119 -1.05 10.38 8.52
C LYS A 119 -0.83 11.68 7.73
N ASN A 120 0.06 11.69 6.75
CA ASN A 120 0.34 12.86 5.91
C ASN A 120 -0.80 13.15 4.93
N ILE A 121 -1.36 12.14 4.27
CA ILE A 121 -2.56 12.29 3.43
C ILE A 121 -3.71 12.81 4.27
N ARG A 122 -3.95 12.25 5.45
CA ARG A 122 -5.00 12.75 6.35
C ARG A 122 -4.77 14.22 6.67
N LYS A 123 -3.54 14.63 7.01
CA LYS A 123 -3.20 16.06 7.23
C LYS A 123 -3.46 16.93 6.00
N LEU A 124 -3.10 16.44 4.81
CA LEU A 124 -3.31 17.16 3.55
C LEU A 124 -4.81 17.33 3.27
N ILE A 125 -5.60 16.26 3.41
CA ILE A 125 -7.06 16.29 3.29
C ILE A 125 -7.65 17.28 4.28
N TRP A 126 -7.26 17.25 5.56
CA TRP A 126 -7.72 18.22 6.56
C TRP A 126 -7.33 19.67 6.24
N LYS A 127 -6.21 19.89 5.55
CA LYS A 127 -5.75 21.22 5.14
C LYS A 127 -6.48 21.73 3.90
N LEU A 128 -6.77 20.84 2.96
CA LEU A 128 -7.53 21.13 1.74
C LEU A 128 -9.04 21.20 1.98
N MET A 129 -9.53 20.61 3.07
CA MET A 129 -10.94 20.65 3.42
C MET A 129 -11.40 22.09 3.66
N PRO A 130 -12.45 22.56 2.97
CA PRO A 130 -13.01 23.89 3.22
C PRO A 130 -13.35 24.07 4.69
N ARG A 131 -13.05 25.25 5.24
CA ARG A 131 -13.31 25.56 6.66
C ARG A 131 -14.77 25.29 7.08
N VAL A 132 -15.70 25.42 6.14
CA VAL A 132 -17.14 25.16 6.32
C VAL A 132 -17.42 23.67 6.57
N CYS A 133 -16.90 22.78 5.70
CA CYS A 133 -17.02 21.33 5.86
C CYS A 133 -16.31 20.84 7.14
N ARG A 134 -15.18 21.48 7.50
CA ARG A 134 -14.46 21.19 8.74
C ARG A 134 -15.28 21.45 10.00
N ARG A 135 -16.05 22.54 10.03
CA ARG A 135 -16.94 22.85 11.15
C ARG A 135 -18.10 21.87 11.25
N GLN A 136 -18.74 21.53 10.14
CA GLN A 136 -19.85 20.57 10.13
C GLN A 136 -19.41 19.18 10.64
N LEU A 137 -18.23 18.72 10.22
CA LEU A 137 -17.70 17.44 10.68
C LEU A 137 -17.41 17.45 12.19
N MET A 138 -16.79 18.52 12.73
CA MET A 138 -16.50 18.60 14.17
C MET A 138 -17.78 18.66 15.01
N ASN A 139 -18.81 19.38 14.54
CA ASN A 139 -20.10 19.44 15.22
C ASN A 139 -20.79 18.06 15.24
N HIS A 140 -20.70 17.30 14.14
CA HIS A 140 -21.27 15.96 14.09
C HIS A 140 -20.55 14.98 15.04
N TRP A 141 -19.22 14.98 15.07
CA TRP A 141 -18.44 14.15 16.00
C TRP A 141 -18.67 14.53 17.47
N SER A 142 -18.82 15.83 17.76
CA SER A 142 -19.20 16.31 19.09
C SER A 142 -20.55 15.73 19.52
N ASN A 143 -21.57 15.79 18.65
CA ASN A 143 -22.90 15.28 18.97
C ASN A 143 -22.91 13.76 19.21
N ILE A 144 -22.11 13.00 18.46
CA ILE A 144 -21.97 11.55 18.68
C ILE A 144 -21.35 11.27 20.05
N ALA A 145 -20.25 11.95 20.39
CA ALA A 145 -19.60 11.77 21.68
C ALA A 145 -20.51 12.16 22.87
N SER A 146 -21.33 13.20 22.72
CA SER A 146 -22.32 13.59 23.73
C SER A 146 -23.42 12.54 23.91
N ASN A 147 -23.87 11.89 22.83
CA ASN A 147 -24.89 10.84 22.91
C ASN A 147 -24.38 9.55 23.57
N ASP A 148 -23.12 9.17 23.35
CA ASP A 148 -22.52 7.99 23.99
C ASP A 148 -22.38 8.18 25.52
N ILE A 149 -22.07 9.40 25.97
CA ILE A 149 -22.00 9.74 27.40
C ILE A 149 -23.40 9.68 28.03
N ASN A 150 -24.43 10.17 27.34
CA ASN A 150 -25.79 10.12 27.83
C ASN A 150 -26.33 8.67 27.89
N MET A 151 -26.01 7.83 26.90
CA MET A 151 -26.39 6.41 26.90
C MET A 151 -25.75 5.64 28.07
N THR A 152 -24.47 5.90 28.35
CA THR A 152 -23.78 5.27 29.49
C THR A 152 -24.30 5.75 30.85
N ALA A 153 -24.67 7.03 30.97
CA ALA A 153 -25.31 7.57 32.18
C ALA A 153 -26.73 6.99 32.42
N THR A 154 -27.52 6.78 31.36
CA THR A 154 -28.82 6.11 31.46
C THR A 154 -28.71 4.62 31.80
N ALA A 155 -27.64 3.93 31.37
CA ALA A 155 -27.42 2.54 31.73
C ALA A 155 -27.04 2.35 33.22
N LEU A 156 -26.39 3.34 33.84
CA LEU A 156 -26.01 3.30 35.26
C LEU A 156 -27.15 3.66 36.22
N THR A 157 -28.21 4.33 35.74
CA THR A 157 -29.35 4.73 36.58
C THR A 157 -30.47 3.69 36.66
N VAL A 158 -30.41 2.61 35.86
CA VAL A 158 -31.43 1.52 35.82
C VAL A 158 -31.07 0.33 36.73
N ARG A 159 -30.14 0.46 37.68
CA ARG A 159 -30.00 -0.50 38.79
C ARG A 159 -30.46 0.09 40.13
N PRO A 160 -31.77 0.04 40.43
CA PRO A 160 -32.22 -0.11 41.79
C PRO A 160 -32.98 -1.43 41.91
N HIS A 161 -32.45 -2.32 42.73
CA HIS A 161 -33.16 -2.95 43.83
C HIS A 161 -32.36 -4.17 44.27
N ALA A 162 -31.59 -3.95 45.34
CA ALA A 162 -31.06 -4.99 46.16
C ALA A 162 -32.22 -5.91 46.59
N VAL A 163 -32.12 -7.17 46.20
CA VAL A 163 -32.96 -8.25 46.72
C VAL A 163 -32.43 -8.56 48.12
N THR A 164 -33.13 -8.06 49.14
CA THR A 164 -32.94 -8.46 50.53
C THR A 164 -33.56 -9.85 50.69
N ILE A 165 -32.73 -10.88 50.77
CA ILE A 165 -33.16 -12.24 51.08
C ILE A 165 -33.23 -12.34 52.61
N HIS A 166 -34.43 -12.62 53.12
CA HIS A 166 -34.72 -12.96 54.51
C HIS A 166 -34.41 -14.44 54.80
#